data_AF-A0AA39UKZ7-F1
#
_entry.id   AF-A0AA39UKZ7-F1
#
_cell.length_a   1.000
_cell.length_b   1.000
_cell.length_c   1.000
_cell.angle_alpha   90.00
_cell.angle_beta   90.00
_cell.angle_gamma   90.00
#
_symmetry.space_group_name_H-M   'P 1'
#
loop_
_entity.id
_entity.type
_entity.pdbx_description
1 polymer ?
#
loop_
_entity_poly.entity_id
_entity_poly.type
_entity_poly.pdbx_seq_one_letter_code
_entity_poly.pdbx_strand_id
1 'polypeptide(L)'
;MFVPDGWKEDFITLHLTQTGFSFKSEDSTPTLDIHSIWHHPLVDVIIDAFQDPSALDFHVKGFCQMWIRPDGSMDCVHGEVYCSNVYLEMEDKITQEPGCNLETVMAPMMLQSNSTHLANFGTASLWPAYLRLGLMSKYT
;
A
#
# COMPACT_ATOMS: atom_id res chain seq x y z
N MET A 1 8.75 19.30 22.47
CA MET A 1 7.72 18.70 21.60
C MET A 1 8.44 17.63 20.81
N PHE A 2 8.20 16.36 21.12
CA PHE A 2 8.91 15.26 20.46
C PHE A 2 8.27 15.08 19.08
N VAL A 3 9.01 15.42 18.03
CA VAL A 3 8.70 14.95 16.68
C VAL A 3 9.22 13.51 16.63
N PRO A 4 8.38 12.48 16.49
CA PRO A 4 8.86 11.13 16.27
C PRO A 4 9.64 11.08 14.96
N ASP A 5 10.68 10.26 14.90
CA ASP A 5 11.51 10.09 13.70
C ASP A 5 10.63 9.92 12.43
N GLY A 6 10.96 10.64 11.36
CA GLY A 6 10.34 10.49 10.02
C GLY A 6 9.04 11.26 9.72
N TRP A 7 8.30 11.76 10.72
CA TRP A 7 7.06 12.54 10.47
C TRP A 7 7.35 13.98 10.01
N LYS A 8 6.67 14.41 8.95
CA LYS A 8 6.75 15.74 8.35
C LYS A 8 5.42 16.48 8.48
N GLU A 9 5.50 17.75 8.88
CA GLU A 9 4.38 18.67 8.87
C GLU A 9 4.31 19.37 7.51
N ASP A 10 3.11 19.44 6.92
CA ASP A 10 2.85 20.07 5.63
C ASP A 10 1.47 20.75 5.63
N PHE A 11 1.13 21.39 4.52
CA PHE A 11 -0.21 21.90 4.24
C PHE A 11 -0.69 21.40 2.88
N ILE A 12 -2.00 21.18 2.75
CA ILE A 12 -2.60 20.84 1.45
C ILE A 12 -3.78 21.74 1.18
N THR A 13 -4.04 21.97 -0.10
CA THR A 13 -5.25 22.64 -0.58
C THR A 13 -6.17 21.58 -1.17
N LEU A 14 -7.36 21.40 -0.59
CA LEU A 14 -8.37 20.48 -1.08
C LEU A 14 -9.40 21.21 -1.95
N HIS A 15 -9.67 20.66 -3.12
CA HIS A 15 -10.79 21.06 -3.97
C HIS A 15 -12.09 20.44 -3.44
N LEU A 16 -13.03 21.30 -3.03
CA LEU A 16 -14.28 20.89 -2.41
C LEU A 16 -15.38 20.71 -3.46
N THR A 17 -15.66 19.45 -3.81
CA THR A 17 -16.86 19.11 -4.57
C THR A 17 -18.07 19.03 -3.64
N GLN A 18 -19.19 19.65 -4.00
CA GLN A 18 -20.42 19.63 -3.22
C GLN A 18 -21.49 18.79 -3.93
N THR A 19 -22.08 17.84 -3.22
CA THR A 19 -23.21 17.03 -3.73
C THR A 19 -24.36 17.92 -4.17
N GLY A 20 -24.85 17.72 -5.39
CA GLY A 20 -25.94 18.52 -5.98
C GLY A 20 -25.48 19.77 -6.74
N PHE A 21 -24.18 20.08 -6.72
CA PHE A 21 -23.58 21.15 -7.53
C PHE A 21 -22.59 20.56 -8.53
N SER A 22 -22.65 21.05 -9.76
CA SER A 22 -21.70 20.68 -10.82
C SER A 22 -20.83 21.90 -11.15
N PHE A 23 -19.52 21.68 -11.14
CA PHE A 23 -18.52 22.66 -11.52
C PHE A 23 -17.98 22.30 -12.90
N LYS A 24 -17.51 23.29 -13.67
CA LYS A 24 -17.02 23.06 -15.04
C LYS A 24 -15.73 22.24 -15.06
N SER A 25 -14.91 22.39 -14.02
CA SER A 25 -13.67 21.66 -13.79
C SER A 25 -13.32 21.66 -12.30
N GLU A 26 -12.39 20.80 -11.88
CA GLU A 26 -11.88 20.76 -10.51
C GLU A 26 -11.29 22.12 -10.07
N ASP A 27 -10.56 22.81 -10.96
CA ASP A 27 -10.00 24.14 -10.69
C ASP A 27 -11.05 25.23 -10.37
N SER A 28 -12.31 25.02 -10.80
CA SER A 28 -13.41 25.96 -10.55
C SER A 28 -14.17 25.68 -9.25
N THR A 29 -13.75 24.66 -8.49
CA THR A 29 -14.33 24.33 -7.19
C THR A 29 -13.76 25.24 -6.10
N PRO A 30 -14.54 25.53 -5.04
CA PRO A 30 -14.01 26.17 -3.84
C PRO A 30 -12.87 25.36 -3.25
N THR A 31 -11.83 26.02 -2.77
CA THR A 31 -10.69 25.37 -2.13
C THR A 31 -10.73 25.51 -0.61
N LEU A 32 -10.14 24.54 0.08
CA LEU A 32 -9.92 24.55 1.52
C LEU A 32 -8.45 24.27 1.81
N ASP A 33 -7.79 25.24 2.44
CA ASP A 33 -6.43 25.06 2.92
C ASP A 33 -6.47 24.38 4.30
N ILE A 34 -5.81 23.23 4.38
CA ILE A 34 -5.64 22.48 5.61
C ILE A 34 -4.17 22.56 6.00
N HIS A 35 -3.92 23.28 7.09
CA HIS A 35 -2.58 23.42 7.67
C HIS A 35 -2.31 22.32 8.69
N SER A 36 -1.02 22.14 9.03
CA SER A 36 -0.55 21.24 10.09
C SER A 36 -0.96 19.78 9.86
N ILE A 37 -0.84 19.33 8.61
CA ILE A 37 -0.99 17.91 8.26
C ILE A 37 0.31 17.20 8.53
N TRP A 38 0.24 16.18 9.36
CA TRP A 38 1.37 15.31 9.64
C TRP A 38 1.31 14.09 8.71
N HIS A 39 2.40 13.83 8.00
CA HIS A 39 2.53 12.68 7.13
C HIS A 39 3.92 12.04 7.26
N HIS A 40 4.00 10.75 6.91
CA HIS A 40 5.27 10.06 6.77
C HIS A 40 5.53 9.83 5.27
N PRO A 41 6.69 10.22 4.72
CA PRO A 41 6.99 9.98 3.32
C PRO A 41 6.92 8.49 3.00
N LEU A 42 6.27 8.15 1.90
CA LEU A 42 6.04 6.75 1.51
C LEU A 42 7.35 5.98 1.31
N VAL A 43 8.37 6.63 0.76
CA VAL A 43 9.71 6.04 0.57
C VAL A 43 10.33 5.69 1.92
N ASP A 44 10.21 6.57 2.91
CA ASP A 44 10.74 6.33 4.26
C ASP A 44 10.01 5.15 4.92
N VAL A 45 8.67 5.05 4.74
CA VAL A 45 7.88 3.88 5.22
C VAL A 45 8.37 2.57 4.59
N ILE A 46 8.70 2.59 3.29
CA ILE A 46 9.23 1.39 2.61
C ILE A 46 10.61 1.05 3.16
N ILE A 47 11.50 2.03 3.31
CA ILE A 47 12.84 1.82 3.88
C ILE A 47 12.73 1.20 5.27
N ASP A 48 11.90 1.77 6.14
CA ASP A 48 11.69 1.27 7.50
C ASP A 48 11.18 -0.17 7.50
N ALA A 49 10.24 -0.50 6.60
CA ALA A 49 9.70 -1.85 6.48
C ALA A 49 10.76 -2.89 6.05
N PHE A 50 11.77 -2.51 5.27
CA PHE A 50 12.89 -3.37 4.89
C PHE A 50 14.03 -3.39 5.92
N GLN A 51 14.10 -2.40 6.81
CA GLN A 51 15.06 -2.37 7.92
C GLN A 51 14.55 -3.12 9.16
N ASP A 52 13.24 -3.28 9.28
CA ASP A 52 12.63 -4.04 10.37
C ASP A 52 13.04 -5.53 10.32
N PRO A 53 13.33 -6.18 11.47
CA PRO A 53 13.69 -7.60 11.49
C PRO A 53 12.67 -8.53 10.84
N SER A 54 11.39 -8.17 10.79
CA SER A 54 10.34 -8.95 10.11
C SER A 54 10.49 -9.00 8.59
N ALA A 55 11.33 -8.14 8.00
CA ALA A 55 11.66 -8.20 6.57
C ALA A 55 12.32 -9.54 6.19
N LEU A 56 12.89 -10.27 7.15
CA LEU A 56 13.42 -11.62 6.93
C LEU A 56 12.34 -12.63 6.52
N ASP A 57 11.07 -12.36 6.83
CA ASP A 57 9.93 -13.19 6.45
C ASP A 57 9.30 -12.75 5.11
N PHE A 58 9.92 -11.79 4.41
CA PHE A 58 9.43 -11.34 3.11
C PHE A 58 9.72 -12.36 2.00
N HIS A 59 8.70 -12.66 1.22
CA HIS A 59 8.83 -13.39 -0.03
C HIS A 59 9.18 -12.41 -1.16
N VAL A 60 10.45 -12.03 -1.23
CA VAL A 60 10.96 -11.08 -2.24
C VAL A 60 10.94 -11.63 -3.67
N LYS A 61 11.00 -12.95 -3.82
CA LYS A 61 10.91 -13.65 -5.12
C LYS A 61 9.54 -14.28 -5.28
N GLY A 62 8.86 -13.97 -6.39
CA GLY A 62 7.56 -14.53 -6.72
C GLY A 62 7.63 -16.01 -7.13
N PHE A 63 6.54 -16.74 -6.91
CA PHE A 63 6.43 -18.14 -7.33
C PHE A 63 4.98 -18.57 -7.57
N CYS A 64 4.79 -19.56 -8.44
CA CYS A 64 3.50 -20.24 -8.59
C CYS A 64 3.40 -21.42 -7.63
N GLN A 65 2.51 -21.35 -6.65
CA GLN A 65 2.13 -22.52 -5.86
C GLN A 65 1.16 -23.38 -6.68
N MET A 66 1.54 -24.61 -7.00
CA MET A 66 0.71 -25.50 -7.83
C MET A 66 -0.13 -26.47 -6.99
N TRP A 67 -1.40 -26.62 -7.33
CA TRP A 67 -2.27 -27.68 -6.83
C TRP A 67 -2.48 -28.74 -7.91
N ILE A 68 -2.17 -29.99 -7.58
CA ILE A 68 -2.45 -31.15 -8.43
C ILE A 68 -3.80 -31.73 -8.03
N ARG A 69 -4.74 -31.72 -8.96
CA ARG A 69 -6.09 -32.26 -8.76
C ARG A 69 -6.09 -33.79 -8.86
N PRO A 70 -7.11 -34.48 -8.31
CA PRO A 70 -7.23 -35.93 -8.41
C PRO A 70 -7.27 -36.48 -9.85
N ASP A 71 -7.69 -35.66 -10.82
CA ASP A 71 -7.69 -36.00 -12.25
C ASP A 71 -6.34 -35.79 -12.95
N GLY A 72 -5.32 -35.32 -12.21
CA GLY A 72 -3.97 -35.04 -12.71
C GLY A 72 -3.80 -33.65 -13.33
N SER A 73 -4.85 -32.83 -13.41
CA SER A 73 -4.72 -31.43 -13.84
C SER A 73 -4.01 -30.57 -12.77
N MET A 74 -3.35 -29.50 -13.21
CA MET A 74 -2.57 -28.61 -12.35
C MET A 74 -3.07 -27.18 -12.50
N ASP A 75 -3.30 -26.51 -11.36
CA ASP A 75 -3.66 -25.09 -11.34
C ASP A 75 -2.79 -24.33 -10.34
N CYS A 76 -2.50 -23.06 -10.65
CA CYS A 76 -1.90 -22.14 -9.70
C CYS A 76 -2.91 -21.81 -8.59
N VAL A 77 -2.47 -21.97 -7.34
CA VAL A 77 -3.22 -21.55 -6.16
C VAL A 77 -3.13 -20.04 -6.03
N HIS A 78 -4.29 -19.38 -6.09
CA HIS A 78 -4.39 -17.95 -5.81
C HIS A 78 -4.40 -17.71 -4.30
N GLY A 79 -3.50 -16.85 -3.80
CA GLY A 79 -3.38 -16.58 -2.37
C GLY A 79 -2.74 -15.24 -2.08
N GLU A 80 -1.42 -15.20 -2.05
CA GLU A 80 -0.63 -14.01 -1.71
C GLU A 80 -0.22 -13.22 -2.96
N VAL A 81 0.22 -11.97 -2.78
CA VAL A 81 0.56 -11.09 -3.91
C VAL A 81 1.72 -11.64 -4.72
N TYR A 82 2.79 -12.12 -4.06
CA TYR A 82 3.96 -12.73 -4.70
C TYR A 82 3.65 -14.05 -5.42
N CYS A 83 2.44 -14.61 -5.25
CA CYS A 83 1.96 -15.76 -6.02
C CYS A 83 1.07 -15.39 -7.21
N SER A 84 0.76 -14.10 -7.40
CA SER A 84 -0.16 -13.65 -8.44
C SER A 84 0.54 -13.54 -9.80
N ASN A 85 -0.17 -13.87 -10.89
CA ASN A 85 0.35 -13.73 -12.26
C ASN A 85 0.83 -12.29 -12.52
N VAL A 86 0.10 -11.29 -12.02
CA VAL A 86 0.44 -9.88 -12.18
C VAL A 86 1.77 -9.55 -11.50
N TYR A 87 2.05 -10.08 -10.30
CA TYR A 87 3.35 -9.89 -9.65
C TYR A 87 4.47 -10.53 -10.45
N LEU A 88 4.29 -11.78 -10.91
CA LEU A 88 5.29 -12.50 -11.72
C LEU A 88 5.59 -11.77 -13.02
N GLU A 89 4.57 -11.27 -13.72
CA GLU A 89 4.74 -10.48 -14.93
C GLU A 89 5.46 -9.14 -14.70
N MET A 90 5.28 -8.52 -13.53
CA MET A 90 6.02 -7.30 -13.17
C MET A 90 7.47 -7.62 -12.79
N GLU A 91 7.68 -8.70 -12.05
CA GLU A 91 9.00 -9.19 -11.66
C GLU A 91 9.84 -9.54 -12.90
N ASP A 92 9.26 -10.16 -13.93
CA ASP A 92 9.96 -10.45 -15.19
C ASP A 92 10.34 -9.19 -15.99
N LYS A 93 9.67 -8.06 -15.74
CA LYS A 93 9.91 -6.78 -16.42
C LYS A 93 10.84 -5.85 -15.64
N ILE A 94 11.12 -6.16 -14.37
CA ILE A 94 11.97 -5.30 -13.55
C ILE A 94 13.40 -5.30 -14.12
N THR A 95 13.97 -4.12 -14.25
CA THR A 95 15.35 -3.95 -14.72
C THR A 95 16.19 -3.45 -13.56
N GLN A 96 17.39 -4.00 -13.42
CA GLN A 96 18.34 -3.59 -12.41
C GLN A 96 18.78 -2.14 -12.65
N GLU A 97 18.87 -1.36 -11.57
CA GLU A 97 19.32 0.03 -11.63
C GLU A 97 20.79 0.08 -12.11
N PRO A 98 21.13 0.90 -13.12
CA PRO A 98 22.49 1.00 -13.62
C PRO A 98 23.52 1.35 -12.52
N GLY A 99 24.54 0.51 -12.36
CA GLY A 99 25.60 0.72 -11.38
C GLY A 99 25.27 0.23 -9.96
N CYS A 100 24.04 -0.26 -9.72
CA CYS A 100 23.69 -0.97 -8.49
C CYS A 100 23.98 -2.47 -8.67
N ASN A 101 24.66 -3.11 -7.71
CA ASN A 101 24.95 -4.54 -7.73
C ASN A 101 24.05 -5.34 -6.76
N LEU A 102 23.09 -4.68 -6.12
CA LEU A 102 22.13 -5.32 -5.21
C LEU A 102 20.98 -5.93 -6.01
N GLU A 103 20.35 -6.95 -5.42
CA GLU A 103 19.13 -7.54 -5.97
C GLU A 103 18.05 -6.46 -6.09
N THR A 104 17.45 -6.37 -7.27
CA THR A 104 16.34 -5.44 -7.53
C THR A 104 15.04 -6.22 -7.40
N VAL A 105 14.24 -5.87 -6.40
CA VAL A 105 13.02 -6.60 -6.03
C VAL A 105 11.79 -5.71 -6.18
N MET A 106 10.64 -6.33 -6.44
CA MET A 106 9.35 -5.64 -6.45
C MET A 106 8.87 -5.43 -5.01
N ALA A 107 8.42 -4.22 -4.68
CA ALA A 107 7.81 -3.89 -3.37
C ALA A 107 6.31 -3.59 -3.53
N PRO A 108 5.43 -4.62 -3.61
CA PRO A 108 4.00 -4.41 -3.79
C PRO A 108 3.39 -3.75 -2.55
N MET A 109 2.67 -2.65 -2.78
CA MET A 109 2.00 -1.87 -1.75
C MET A 109 0.50 -2.17 -1.76
N MET A 110 -0.01 -2.73 -0.68
CA MET A 110 -1.42 -3.01 -0.51
C MET A 110 -2.06 -1.96 0.39
N LEU A 111 -2.90 -1.12 -0.22
CA LEU A 111 -3.74 -0.17 0.50
C LEU A 111 -5.07 -0.83 0.86
N GLN A 112 -5.45 -0.73 2.13
CA GLN A 112 -6.69 -1.27 2.65
C GLN A 112 -7.41 -0.20 3.47
N SER A 113 -8.73 -0.22 3.48
CA SER A 113 -9.52 0.57 4.42
C SER A 113 -10.65 -0.28 4.98
N ASN A 114 -10.87 -0.20 6.29
CA ASN A 114 -12.02 -0.81 6.94
C ASN A 114 -12.78 0.27 7.74
N SER A 115 -14.09 0.12 7.87
CA SER A 115 -14.88 1.00 8.74
C SER A 115 -14.69 0.58 10.19
N THR A 116 -14.23 1.51 11.02
CA THR A 116 -14.14 1.33 12.47
C THR A 116 -15.23 2.16 13.13
N HIS A 117 -16.13 1.51 13.89
CA HIS A 117 -17.18 2.19 14.63
C HIS A 117 -16.58 2.84 15.89
N LEU A 118 -16.62 4.18 16.00
CA LEU A 118 -15.84 4.90 17.01
C LEU A 118 -16.52 5.02 18.38
N ALA A 119 -17.83 4.79 18.46
CA ALA A 119 -18.59 4.93 19.71
C ALA A 119 -19.75 3.94 19.80
N ASN A 120 -20.07 3.46 21.01
CA ASN A 120 -21.24 2.59 21.26
C ASN A 120 -22.58 3.34 21.09
N PHE A 121 -22.56 4.67 21.14
CA PHE A 121 -23.72 5.52 20.88
C PHE A 121 -23.29 6.64 19.92
N GLY A 122 -23.85 6.64 18.72
CA GLY A 122 -23.51 7.55 17.64
C GLY A 122 -23.31 6.79 16.31
N THR A 123 -23.33 7.52 15.20
CA THR A 123 -23.09 6.99 13.84
C THR A 123 -21.69 7.33 13.31
N ALA A 124 -20.77 7.73 14.19
CA ALA A 124 -19.43 8.13 13.82
C ALA A 124 -18.58 6.90 13.46
N SER A 125 -18.20 6.81 12.19
CA SER A 125 -17.26 5.82 11.68
C SER A 125 -15.97 6.52 11.26
N LEU A 126 -14.83 5.91 11.58
CA LEU A 126 -13.54 6.26 10.99
C LEU A 126 -13.17 5.21 9.95
N TRP A 127 -12.57 5.65 8.88
CA TRP A 127 -12.06 4.80 7.81
C TRP A 127 -10.54 4.89 7.78
N PRO A 128 -9.83 4.26 8.74
CA PRO A 128 -8.38 4.21 8.66
C PRO A 128 -7.97 3.56 7.33
N ALA A 129 -6.97 4.15 6.69
CA ALA A 129 -6.27 3.56 5.58
C ALA A 129 -4.99 2.91 6.12
N TYR A 130 -4.73 1.67 5.71
CA TYR A 130 -3.55 0.92 6.08
C TYR A 130 -2.74 0.62 4.83
N LEU A 131 -1.43 0.68 4.97
CA LEU A 131 -0.47 0.26 3.97
C LEU A 131 0.26 -0.97 4.49
N ARG A 132 0.28 -2.03 3.70
CA ARG A 132 1.06 -3.26 3.97
C ARG A 132 1.87 -3.63 2.74
N LEU A 133 3.11 -4.07 2.94
CA LEU A 133 3.87 -4.70 1.85
C LEU A 133 3.30 -6.10 1.57
N GLY A 134 2.95 -6.36 0.32
CA GLY A 134 2.44 -7.65 -0.17
C GLY A 134 3.46 -8.78 -0.18
N LEU A 135 4.66 -8.54 0.35
CA LEU A 135 5.74 -9.52 0.50
C LEU A 135 5.59 -10.38 1.76
N MET A 136 4.84 -9.88 2.75
CA MET A 136 4.60 -10.61 3.99
C MET A 136 3.35 -11.48 3.87
N SER A 137 3.49 -12.77 4.19
CA SER A 137 2.36 -13.71 4.27
C SER A 137 1.33 -13.25 5.30
N LYS A 138 0.03 -13.43 5.01
CA LYS A 138 -1.04 -13.17 6.00
C LYS A 138 -1.12 -14.19 7.14
N TYR A 139 -0.35 -15.28 7.08
CA TYR A 139 -0.39 -16.39 8.04
C TYR A 139 0.85 -16.47 8.95
N THR A 140 1.70 -15.47 8.88
CA THR A 140 2.92 -15.33 9.68
C THR A 140 2.72 -14.20 10.67
#